data_AF-F1A4P1-F1
#
_entry.id   AF-F1A4P1-F1
#
_cell.length_a   1.000
_cell.length_b   1.000
_cell.length_c   1.000
_cell.angle_alpha   90.00
_cell.angle_beta   90.00
_cell.angle_gamma   90.00
#
_symmetry.space_group_name_H-M   'P 1'
#
loop_
_entity.id
_entity.type
_entity.pdbx_description
1 polymer ?
#
loop_
_entity_poly.entity_id
_entity_poly.type
_entity_poly.pdbx_seq_one_letter_code
_entity_poly.pdbx_strand_id
1 'polypeptide(L)'
;MKFYNITFVTLLFLLLNANIFALSQNVCESCGSLGQVCGSDVTCGDNLVCAKNGTALAESQTAYTCQKPVGNDGSCFSDDNCKVGLICQNGKCANLRFAQLGDKCKSNEECSGDESYCHNGVCDRARNVLNCKYDYDCDYGSLCESGSCRKVGLFNENCDSSSSSPTCVFGLICVQDKCRNAFTQDKDQSCSDDTYCKSGLYCDGGQCKTYTQPSAGNCTKDSNCDKYHVCSCEDGLCYQSAPLPTQTSEFTQKYMKCAVDNKCHSYVRNMMSSGSCLSKNCNSLLCDYKMATIYDGAQKCGNSIEREDICSPNSSPKLTFSILSFILLIVYILI
;
A
#
# COMPACT_ATOMS: atom_id res chain seq x y z
N MET A 1 65.26 -14.01 -25.25
CA MET A 1 64.02 -14.66 -24.76
C MET A 1 63.45 -13.77 -23.67
N LYS A 2 62.44 -12.96 -23.99
CA LYS A 2 61.01 -13.23 -23.76
C LYS A 2 60.65 -13.42 -22.27
N PHE A 3 60.83 -12.39 -21.44
CA PHE A 3 60.25 -12.36 -20.08
C PHE A 3 59.41 -11.11 -19.76
N TYR A 4 59.28 -10.15 -20.68
CA TYR A 4 58.54 -8.90 -20.45
C TYR A 4 57.03 -8.94 -20.78
N ASN A 5 56.49 -10.09 -21.21
CA ASN A 5 55.10 -10.17 -21.68
C ASN A 5 54.12 -10.79 -20.68
N ILE A 6 54.60 -11.57 -19.70
CA ILE A 6 53.70 -12.27 -18.76
C ILE A 6 53.19 -11.33 -17.67
N THR A 7 54.04 -10.46 -17.14
CA THR A 7 53.68 -9.53 -16.05
C THR A 7 52.69 -8.45 -16.48
N PHE A 8 52.75 -8.02 -17.75
CA PHE A 8 51.82 -7.02 -18.27
C PHE A 8 50.42 -7.62 -18.52
N VAL A 9 50.35 -8.87 -19.00
CA VAL A 9 49.09 -9.57 -19.24
C VAL A 9 48.39 -9.91 -17.92
N THR A 10 49.12 -10.33 -16.87
CA THR A 10 48.52 -10.58 -15.55
C THR A 10 48.06 -9.30 -14.86
N LEU A 11 48.78 -8.18 -15.01
CA LEU A 11 48.35 -6.89 -14.47
C LEU A 11 47.09 -6.37 -15.20
N LEU A 12 47.02 -6.54 -16.52
CA LEU A 12 45.83 -6.20 -17.31
C LEU A 12 44.64 -7.08 -16.94
N PHE A 13 44.86 -8.38 -16.70
CA PHE A 13 43.82 -9.30 -16.23
C PHE A 13 43.34 -8.97 -14.81
N LEU A 14 44.24 -8.54 -13.91
CA LEU A 14 43.86 -8.10 -12.57
C LEU A 14 43.11 -6.76 -12.60
N LEU A 15 43.47 -5.84 -13.50
CA LEU A 15 42.75 -4.57 -13.70
C LEU A 15 41.39 -4.76 -14.40
N LEU A 16 41.28 -5.74 -15.31
CA LEU A 16 40.00 -6.13 -15.92
C LEU A 16 39.08 -6.83 -14.90
N ASN A 17 39.61 -7.67 -14.01
CA ASN A 17 38.81 -8.32 -12.97
C ASN A 17 38.49 -7.41 -11.77
N ALA A 18 39.35 -6.45 -11.43
CA ALA A 18 39.07 -5.45 -10.40
C ALA A 18 37.93 -4.50 -10.80
N ASN A 19 37.73 -4.26 -12.10
CA ASN A 19 36.57 -3.52 -12.60
C ASN A 19 35.29 -4.36 -12.68
N ILE A 20 35.36 -5.69 -12.67
CA ILE A 20 34.17 -6.57 -12.66
C ILE A 20 33.59 -6.72 -11.25
N PHE A 21 34.42 -6.57 -10.20
CA PHE A 21 33.96 -6.61 -8.80
C PHE A 21 33.61 -5.23 -8.21
N ALA A 22 33.68 -4.16 -9.02
CA ALA A 22 33.17 -2.83 -8.67
C ALA A 22 31.74 -2.58 -9.20
N LEU A 23 30.95 -3.64 -9.43
CA LEU A 23 29.49 -3.52 -9.47
C LEU A 23 29.00 -3.34 -8.02
N SER A 24 29.24 -2.14 -7.50
CA SER A 24 28.63 -1.67 -6.27
C SER A 24 27.12 -1.74 -6.42
N GLN A 25 26.52 -2.45 -5.46
CA GLN A 25 25.10 -2.69 -5.28
C GLN A 25 24.30 -1.40 -5.08
N ASN A 26 24.00 -0.67 -6.15
CA ASN A 26 22.91 0.30 -6.17
C ASN A 26 22.28 0.25 -7.56
N VAL A 27 21.40 -0.73 -7.78
CA VAL A 27 20.60 -0.80 -8.98
C VAL A 27 19.56 0.31 -8.89
N CYS A 28 19.83 1.46 -9.52
CA CYS A 28 18.76 2.36 -9.93
C CYS A 28 18.02 1.64 -11.07
N GLU A 29 16.98 0.88 -10.71
CA GLU A 29 16.25 0.03 -11.65
C GLU A 29 15.52 0.88 -12.69
N SER A 30 15.88 0.68 -13.97
CA SER A 30 14.93 0.91 -15.06
C SER A 30 13.72 0.03 -14.82
N CYS A 31 12.51 0.55 -15.07
CA CYS A 31 11.28 -0.16 -14.75
C CYS A 31 11.22 -1.53 -15.39
N GLY A 32 10.94 -2.51 -14.54
CA GLY A 32 10.68 -3.88 -14.90
C GLY A 32 9.58 -3.94 -15.95
N SER A 33 9.95 -4.33 -17.15
CA SER A 33 9.02 -4.72 -18.20
C SER A 33 8.41 -6.08 -17.90
N LEU A 34 7.31 -6.40 -18.57
CA LEU A 34 6.64 -7.70 -18.45
C LEU A 34 7.64 -8.88 -18.51
N GLY A 35 7.64 -9.71 -17.47
CA GLY A 35 8.50 -10.90 -17.33
C GLY A 35 9.87 -10.65 -16.70
N GLN A 36 10.27 -9.40 -16.43
CA GLN A 36 11.52 -9.11 -15.73
C GLN A 36 11.41 -9.41 -14.24
N VAL A 37 12.51 -9.84 -13.63
CA VAL A 37 12.59 -10.08 -12.18
C VAL A 37 12.40 -8.77 -11.44
N CYS A 38 11.66 -8.81 -10.33
CA CYS A 38 11.35 -7.65 -9.51
C CYS A 38 11.45 -7.99 -8.03
N GLY A 39 11.69 -6.96 -7.20
CA GLY A 39 11.67 -7.07 -5.74
C GLY A 39 10.37 -6.56 -5.11
N SER A 40 9.64 -5.68 -5.80
CA SER A 40 8.38 -5.08 -5.35
C SER A 40 7.62 -4.45 -6.52
N ASP A 41 6.33 -4.16 -6.33
CA ASP A 41 5.47 -3.58 -7.38
C ASP A 41 6.01 -2.25 -7.94
N VAL A 42 6.63 -1.45 -7.07
CA VAL A 42 7.19 -0.13 -7.44
C VAL A 42 8.37 -0.23 -8.41
N THR A 43 8.91 -1.42 -8.64
CA THR A 43 9.97 -1.62 -9.62
C THR A 43 9.44 -2.03 -10.99
N CYS A 44 8.15 -2.33 -11.09
CA CYS A 44 7.51 -2.68 -12.35
C CYS A 44 6.99 -1.45 -13.11
N GLY A 45 6.93 -1.54 -14.43
CA GLY A 45 6.36 -0.49 -15.28
C GLY A 45 4.84 -0.34 -15.11
N ASP A 46 4.27 0.69 -15.75
CA ASP A 46 2.83 0.97 -15.68
C ASP A 46 1.97 -0.29 -15.93
N ASN A 47 0.93 -0.43 -15.12
CA ASN A 47 -0.04 -1.53 -15.22
C ASN A 47 0.54 -2.94 -14.96
N LEU A 48 1.66 -3.06 -14.24
CA LEU A 48 2.28 -4.32 -13.84
C LEU A 48 2.46 -4.44 -12.31
N VAL A 49 2.25 -5.64 -11.78
CA VAL A 49 2.52 -6.04 -10.39
C VAL A 49 3.74 -6.96 -10.33
N CYS A 50 4.46 -6.92 -9.23
CA CYS A 50 5.54 -7.82 -8.93
C CYS A 50 5.02 -9.05 -8.19
N ALA A 51 4.79 -10.13 -8.93
CA ALA A 51 4.20 -11.34 -8.36
C ALA A 51 4.93 -12.60 -8.84
N LYS A 52 4.74 -13.71 -8.12
CA LYS A 52 5.30 -15.01 -8.53
C LYS A 52 4.60 -15.52 -9.79
N ASN A 53 5.38 -16.08 -10.70
CA ASN A 53 4.85 -16.81 -11.83
C ASN A 53 4.42 -18.22 -11.38
N GLY A 54 3.18 -18.60 -11.68
CA GLY A 54 2.70 -19.94 -11.44
C GLY A 54 1.19 -20.02 -11.26
N THR A 55 0.68 -21.24 -11.28
CA THR A 55 -0.57 -21.59 -10.59
C THR A 55 -0.18 -22.20 -9.25
N ALA A 56 -1.08 -22.19 -8.25
CA ALA A 56 -0.85 -22.77 -6.92
C ALA A 56 -0.33 -24.24 -6.93
N LEU A 57 -0.31 -24.91 -8.09
CA LEU A 57 0.12 -26.30 -8.31
C LEU A 57 1.55 -26.45 -8.88
N ALA A 58 2.29 -25.37 -9.16
CA ALA A 58 3.63 -25.42 -9.72
C ALA A 58 4.69 -24.99 -8.69
N GLU A 59 5.25 -25.95 -7.94
CA GLU A 59 6.22 -25.74 -6.85
C GLU A 59 7.61 -25.21 -7.28
N SER A 60 7.88 -24.95 -8.56
CA SER A 60 9.25 -24.78 -9.07
C SER A 60 9.68 -23.37 -9.49
N GLN A 61 8.84 -22.34 -9.37
CA GLN A 61 9.24 -20.96 -9.72
C GLN A 61 9.36 -20.08 -8.47
N THR A 62 10.59 -19.70 -8.15
CA THR A 62 10.93 -18.91 -6.94
C THR A 62 11.11 -17.42 -7.20
N ALA A 63 11.20 -16.98 -8.46
CA ALA A 63 11.44 -15.59 -8.80
C ALA A 63 10.13 -14.81 -8.99
N TYR A 64 10.03 -13.66 -8.34
CA TYR A 64 9.01 -12.65 -8.62
C TYR A 64 9.32 -11.97 -9.94
N THR A 65 8.31 -11.76 -10.78
CA THR A 65 8.45 -11.02 -12.03
C THR A 65 7.31 -10.04 -12.25
N CYS A 66 7.58 -8.95 -12.97
CA CYS A 66 6.57 -7.99 -13.37
C CYS A 66 5.55 -8.65 -14.31
N GLN A 67 4.28 -8.63 -13.93
CA GLN A 67 3.19 -9.26 -14.66
C GLN A 67 1.92 -8.42 -14.63
N LYS A 68 0.99 -8.68 -15.54
CA LYS A 68 -0.31 -8.01 -15.50
C LYS A 68 -1.14 -8.59 -14.36
N PRO A 69 -1.75 -7.77 -13.49
CA PRO A 69 -2.64 -8.27 -12.47
C PRO A 69 -3.86 -8.93 -13.11
N VAL A 70 -4.36 -10.00 -12.49
CA VAL A 70 -5.51 -10.75 -12.97
C VAL A 70 -6.78 -10.37 -12.23
N GLY A 71 -7.90 -10.32 -12.96
CA GLY A 71 -9.21 -10.00 -12.40
C GLY A 71 -9.88 -11.18 -11.68
N ASN A 72 -11.15 -10.99 -11.32
CA ASN A 72 -11.96 -12.02 -10.67
C ASN A 72 -11.97 -13.33 -11.48
N ASP A 73 -11.89 -14.46 -10.78
CA ASP A 73 -11.75 -15.82 -11.30
C ASP A 73 -10.45 -16.11 -12.08
N GLY A 74 -9.58 -15.12 -12.25
CA GLY A 74 -8.26 -15.27 -12.86
C GLY A 74 -7.34 -16.15 -12.01
N SER A 75 -6.48 -16.94 -12.66
CA SER A 75 -5.53 -17.81 -11.97
C SER A 75 -4.45 -17.02 -11.23
N CYS A 76 -4.14 -17.44 -10.01
CA CYS A 76 -3.14 -16.78 -9.17
C CYS A 76 -2.34 -17.80 -8.35
N PHE A 77 -1.22 -17.31 -7.82
CA PHE A 77 -0.38 -18.02 -6.86
C PHE A 77 -0.42 -17.35 -5.48
N SER A 78 -0.37 -16.02 -5.44
CA SER A 78 -0.53 -15.18 -4.25
C SER A 78 -1.45 -13.99 -4.54
N ASP A 79 -1.81 -13.25 -3.49
CA ASP A 79 -2.63 -12.04 -3.59
C ASP A 79 -2.00 -10.98 -4.51
N ASP A 80 -0.66 -10.95 -4.59
CA ASP A 80 0.10 -10.04 -5.46
C ASP A 80 -0.22 -10.24 -6.96
N ASN A 81 -0.72 -11.42 -7.37
CA ASN A 81 -1.14 -11.64 -8.75
C ASN A 81 -2.46 -10.92 -9.07
N CYS A 82 -3.27 -10.62 -8.06
CA CYS A 82 -4.64 -10.19 -8.24
C CYS A 82 -4.74 -8.67 -8.39
N LYS A 83 -5.79 -8.21 -9.10
CA LYS A 83 -6.18 -6.79 -9.07
C LYS A 83 -6.44 -6.33 -7.64
N VAL A 84 -6.23 -5.03 -7.39
CA VAL A 84 -6.39 -4.44 -6.06
C VAL A 84 -7.80 -4.71 -5.53
N GLY A 85 -7.89 -5.16 -4.28
CA GLY A 85 -9.15 -5.50 -3.63
C GLY A 85 -9.64 -6.93 -3.90
N LEU A 86 -8.84 -7.78 -4.56
CA LEU A 86 -9.07 -9.21 -4.68
C LEU A 86 -8.01 -10.00 -3.90
N ILE A 87 -8.36 -11.22 -3.48
CA ILE A 87 -7.47 -12.16 -2.77
C ILE A 87 -7.35 -13.44 -3.58
N CYS A 88 -6.16 -14.04 -3.60
CA CYS A 88 -5.91 -15.34 -4.18
C CYS A 88 -6.33 -16.45 -3.23
N GLN A 89 -7.43 -17.13 -3.55
CA GLN A 89 -7.89 -18.30 -2.81
C GLN A 89 -8.06 -19.49 -3.74
N ASN A 90 -7.48 -20.64 -3.36
CA ASN A 90 -7.55 -21.88 -4.15
C ASN A 90 -7.08 -21.69 -5.61
N GLY A 91 -6.05 -20.86 -5.79
CA GLY A 91 -5.47 -20.56 -7.11
C GLY A 91 -6.31 -19.64 -7.98
N LYS A 92 -7.33 -18.97 -7.44
CA LYS A 92 -8.14 -17.97 -8.15
C LYS A 92 -8.28 -16.66 -7.38
N CYS A 93 -8.22 -15.55 -8.09
CA CYS A 93 -8.50 -14.23 -7.53
C CYS A 93 -10.01 -14.08 -7.33
N ALA A 94 -10.41 -13.70 -6.12
CA ALA A 94 -11.82 -13.49 -5.80
C ALA A 94 -11.99 -12.34 -4.82
N ASN A 95 -13.16 -11.70 -4.87
CA ASN A 95 -13.53 -10.66 -3.94
C ASN A 95 -13.99 -11.28 -2.61
N LEU A 96 -13.08 -11.45 -1.66
CA LEU A 96 -13.30 -12.20 -0.42
C LEU A 96 -12.75 -11.44 0.80
N ARG A 97 -13.12 -11.90 2.01
CA ARG A 97 -12.56 -11.47 3.31
C ARG A 97 -12.61 -9.96 3.57
N PHE A 98 -13.67 -9.29 3.12
CA PHE A 98 -13.82 -7.84 3.18
C PHE A 98 -14.84 -7.35 4.21
N ALA A 99 -15.76 -8.20 4.65
CA ALA A 99 -16.84 -7.84 5.56
C ALA A 99 -16.38 -8.00 7.01
N GLN A 100 -16.56 -6.95 7.82
CA GLN A 100 -16.31 -7.00 9.27
C GLN A 100 -17.49 -7.65 10.01
N LEU A 101 -17.30 -7.96 11.29
CA LEU A 101 -18.40 -8.44 12.14
C LEU A 101 -19.56 -7.42 12.15
N GLY A 102 -20.78 -7.92 11.97
CA GLY A 102 -22.00 -7.13 11.84
C GLY A 102 -22.31 -6.64 10.42
N ASP A 103 -21.40 -6.77 9.45
CA ASP A 103 -21.67 -6.43 8.06
C ASP A 103 -22.52 -7.51 7.36
N LYS A 104 -23.24 -7.09 6.31
CA LYS A 104 -23.93 -8.02 5.42
C LYS A 104 -22.94 -8.89 4.65
N CYS A 105 -23.29 -10.16 4.49
CA CYS A 105 -22.55 -11.16 3.73
C CYS A 105 -23.47 -12.08 2.94
N LYS A 106 -22.92 -12.72 1.91
CA LYS A 106 -23.56 -13.78 1.12
C LYS A 106 -23.00 -15.16 1.41
N SER A 107 -21.73 -15.23 1.81
CA SER A 107 -21.04 -16.47 2.12
C SER A 107 -19.99 -16.25 3.21
N ASN A 108 -19.50 -17.35 3.81
CA ASN A 108 -18.51 -17.30 4.89
C ASN A 108 -17.20 -16.66 4.43
N GLU A 109 -16.85 -16.85 3.16
CA GLU A 109 -15.62 -16.36 2.57
C GLU A 109 -15.60 -14.84 2.41
N GLU A 110 -16.75 -14.16 2.45
CA GLU A 110 -16.81 -12.70 2.47
C GLU A 110 -16.41 -12.12 3.83
N CYS A 111 -16.59 -12.86 4.93
CA CYS A 111 -16.27 -12.42 6.28
C CYS A 111 -14.75 -12.46 6.55
N SER A 112 -14.22 -11.37 7.09
CA SER A 112 -12.78 -11.14 7.23
C SER A 112 -12.09 -12.06 8.23
N GLY A 113 -12.75 -12.38 9.35
CA GLY A 113 -12.19 -13.19 10.44
C GLY A 113 -12.02 -14.65 10.06
N ASP A 114 -10.94 -15.27 10.54
CA ASP A 114 -10.71 -16.71 10.36
C ASP A 114 -11.80 -17.52 11.08
N GLU A 115 -12.32 -16.96 12.18
CA GLU A 115 -13.37 -17.55 13.02
C GLU A 115 -14.74 -16.86 12.84
N SER A 116 -14.91 -16.14 11.73
CA SER A 116 -16.17 -15.47 11.37
C SER A 116 -16.88 -16.22 10.24
N TYR A 117 -18.21 -16.26 10.29
CA TYR A 117 -19.03 -16.92 9.27
C TYR A 117 -20.29 -16.12 8.99
N CYS A 118 -20.88 -16.36 7.82
CA CYS A 118 -22.09 -15.67 7.40
C CYS A 118 -23.32 -16.33 8.00
N HIS A 119 -23.85 -15.75 9.07
CA HIS A 119 -25.05 -16.22 9.75
C HIS A 119 -26.24 -15.31 9.46
N ASN A 120 -27.30 -15.85 8.86
CA ASN A 120 -28.50 -15.09 8.48
C ASN A 120 -28.19 -13.83 7.64
N GLY A 121 -27.18 -13.92 6.76
CA GLY A 121 -26.76 -12.83 5.88
C GLY A 121 -25.93 -11.74 6.57
N VAL A 122 -25.41 -11.99 7.77
CA VAL A 122 -24.54 -11.09 8.53
C VAL A 122 -23.29 -11.84 9.01
N CYS A 123 -22.12 -11.20 8.95
CA CYS A 123 -20.90 -11.77 9.50
C CYS A 123 -20.98 -11.80 11.02
N ASP A 124 -20.94 -13.01 11.58
CA ASP A 124 -21.02 -13.28 13.01
C ASP A 124 -19.85 -14.17 13.46
N ARG A 125 -19.56 -14.18 14.75
CA ARG A 125 -18.49 -15.02 15.32
C ARG A 125 -18.95 -16.44 15.54
N ALA A 126 -18.06 -17.41 15.31
CA ALA A 126 -18.23 -18.79 15.75
C ALA A 126 -18.65 -18.84 17.23
N ARG A 127 -19.77 -19.52 17.54
CA ARG A 127 -20.22 -19.68 18.92
C ARG A 127 -19.10 -20.35 19.71
N ASN A 128 -18.75 -19.79 20.88
CA ASN A 128 -17.69 -20.23 21.80
C ASN A 128 -16.25 -19.80 21.44
N VAL A 129 -16.06 -18.96 20.44
CA VAL A 129 -14.77 -18.31 20.18
C VAL A 129 -14.74 -16.96 20.91
N LEU A 130 -14.33 -16.96 22.17
CA LEU A 130 -13.98 -15.74 22.91
C LEU A 130 -12.57 -15.26 22.57
N ASN A 131 -11.77 -16.14 21.96
CA ASN A 131 -10.40 -15.85 21.61
C ASN A 131 -10.32 -15.22 20.23
N CYS A 132 -9.39 -14.29 20.06
CA CYS A 132 -9.07 -13.70 18.77
C CYS A 132 -7.66 -14.14 18.36
N LYS A 133 -7.36 -14.11 17.06
CA LYS A 133 -6.00 -14.26 16.54
C LYS A 133 -5.51 -12.96 15.92
N TYR A 134 -6.43 -12.19 15.35
CA TYR A 134 -6.17 -10.92 14.70
C TYR A 134 -7.22 -9.88 15.10
N ASP A 135 -6.90 -8.59 14.94
CA ASP A 135 -7.80 -7.50 15.31
C ASP A 135 -9.15 -7.57 14.61
N TYR A 136 -9.18 -8.05 13.37
CA TYR A 136 -10.42 -8.22 12.60
C TYR A 136 -11.30 -9.40 13.04
N ASP A 137 -10.86 -10.21 14.01
CA ASP A 137 -11.72 -11.17 14.71
C ASP A 137 -12.54 -10.50 15.82
N CYS A 138 -12.27 -9.23 16.13
CA CYS A 138 -12.93 -8.46 17.16
C CYS A 138 -13.96 -7.47 16.57
N ASP A 139 -14.95 -7.09 17.38
CA ASP A 139 -15.91 -6.06 17.00
C ASP A 139 -15.21 -4.70 16.88
N TYR A 140 -15.79 -3.81 16.09
CA TYR A 140 -15.38 -2.41 16.07
C TYR A 140 -15.32 -1.82 17.49
N GLY A 141 -14.21 -1.14 17.80
CA GLY A 141 -13.93 -0.67 19.16
C GLY A 141 -13.13 -1.65 20.01
N SER A 142 -12.62 -2.74 19.43
CA SER A 142 -11.76 -3.70 20.12
C SER A 142 -10.59 -4.13 19.24
N LEU A 143 -9.49 -4.55 19.87
CA LEU A 143 -8.30 -5.12 19.23
C LEU A 143 -7.98 -6.47 19.86
N CYS A 144 -7.27 -7.31 19.12
CA CYS A 144 -6.86 -8.60 19.61
C CYS A 144 -5.58 -8.51 20.43
N GLU A 145 -5.66 -8.76 21.73
CA GLU A 145 -4.52 -8.70 22.63
C GLU A 145 -4.43 -9.97 23.46
N SER A 146 -3.29 -10.65 23.39
CA SER A 146 -3.05 -11.92 24.10
C SER A 146 -4.15 -12.96 23.89
N GLY A 147 -4.70 -13.00 22.68
CA GLY A 147 -5.76 -13.92 22.31
C GLY A 147 -7.15 -13.52 22.80
N SER A 148 -7.37 -12.31 23.31
CA SER A 148 -8.69 -11.81 23.74
C SER A 148 -9.00 -10.44 23.14
N CYS A 149 -10.27 -10.19 22.81
CA CYS A 149 -10.68 -8.87 22.32
C CYS A 149 -10.70 -7.86 23.47
N ARG A 150 -9.71 -6.95 23.49
CA ARG A 150 -9.65 -5.83 24.42
C ARG A 150 -10.30 -4.59 23.79
N LYS A 151 -11.15 -3.90 24.54
CA LYS A 151 -11.73 -2.62 24.11
C LYS A 151 -10.65 -1.54 23.98
N VAL A 152 -10.78 -0.71 22.95
CA VAL A 152 -10.03 0.53 22.75
C VAL A 152 -10.98 1.72 22.79
N GLY A 153 -10.46 2.91 23.07
CA GLY A 153 -11.26 4.12 23.18
C GLY A 153 -11.85 4.55 21.84
N LEU A 154 -13.14 4.88 21.86
CA LEU A 154 -13.82 5.65 20.81
C LEU A 154 -13.58 7.14 21.01
N PHE A 155 -14.11 7.97 20.10
CA PHE A 155 -13.96 9.43 20.19
C PHE A 155 -14.37 9.98 21.57
N ASN A 156 -13.48 10.77 22.19
CA ASN A 156 -13.58 11.32 23.54
C ASN A 156 -13.57 10.32 24.72
N GLU A 157 -13.40 9.03 24.44
CA GLU A 157 -13.18 8.03 25.49
C GLU A 157 -11.72 8.06 25.97
N ASN A 158 -11.48 7.40 27.10
CA ASN A 158 -10.16 7.36 27.71
C ASN A 158 -9.19 6.51 26.88
N CYS A 159 -7.94 6.93 26.86
CA CYS A 159 -6.83 6.17 26.31
C CYS A 159 -5.60 6.34 27.18
N ASP A 160 -4.60 5.49 26.96
CA ASP A 160 -3.31 5.55 27.66
C ASP A 160 -2.23 5.94 26.66
N SER A 161 -1.72 7.16 26.82
CA SER A 161 -0.65 7.73 25.98
C SER A 161 0.72 7.10 26.24
N SER A 162 0.87 6.35 27.35
CA SER A 162 2.10 5.65 27.72
C SER A 162 2.13 4.20 27.24
N SER A 163 1.02 3.69 26.70
CA SER A 163 0.94 2.33 26.17
C SER A 163 1.73 2.20 24.86
N SER A 164 2.46 1.09 24.74
CA SER A 164 3.09 0.70 23.47
C SER A 164 2.09 0.09 22.47
N SER A 165 0.87 -0.24 22.92
CA SER A 165 -0.19 -0.80 22.09
C SER A 165 -1.19 0.30 21.70
N PRO A 166 -1.89 0.18 20.56
CA PRO A 166 -2.95 1.11 20.23
C PRO A 166 -4.05 1.12 21.30
N THR A 167 -4.42 2.32 21.73
CA THR A 167 -5.42 2.58 22.78
C THR A 167 -6.69 3.24 22.26
N CYS A 168 -6.70 3.64 20.99
CA CYS A 168 -7.85 4.20 20.30
C CYS A 168 -8.17 3.39 19.03
N VAL A 169 -9.41 3.46 18.55
CA VAL A 169 -9.76 2.90 17.23
C VAL A 169 -9.00 3.60 16.11
N PHE A 170 -8.84 2.89 14.99
CA PHE A 170 -8.22 3.45 13.79
C PHE A 170 -8.83 4.80 13.39
N GLY A 171 -7.95 5.73 13.02
CA GLY A 171 -8.30 7.10 12.68
C GLY A 171 -8.35 8.06 13.87
N LEU A 172 -8.19 7.56 15.10
CA LEU A 172 -8.04 8.35 16.31
C LEU A 172 -6.64 8.19 16.91
N ILE A 173 -6.20 9.21 17.62
CA ILE A 173 -4.93 9.27 18.36
C ILE A 173 -5.19 9.58 19.84
N CYS A 174 -4.29 9.17 20.73
CA CYS A 174 -4.41 9.45 22.15
C CYS A 174 -3.79 10.80 22.50
N VAL A 175 -4.63 11.78 22.84
CA VAL A 175 -4.21 13.14 23.20
C VAL A 175 -4.76 13.48 24.58
N GLN A 176 -3.87 13.74 25.54
CA GLN A 176 -4.25 14.07 26.92
C GLN A 176 -5.21 13.02 27.49
N ASP A 177 -4.84 11.75 27.34
CA ASP A 177 -5.59 10.57 27.81
C ASP A 177 -7.01 10.45 27.22
N LYS A 178 -7.26 11.12 26.09
CA LYS A 178 -8.51 11.06 25.34
C LYS A 178 -8.28 10.73 23.88
N CYS A 179 -9.09 9.84 23.32
CA CYS A 179 -9.07 9.58 21.88
C CYS A 179 -9.64 10.77 21.12
N ARG A 180 -8.82 11.38 20.26
CA ARG A 180 -9.17 12.52 19.41
C ARG A 180 -8.91 12.17 17.95
N ASN A 181 -9.45 12.96 17.03
CA ASN A 181 -9.15 12.80 15.61
C ASN A 181 -7.64 12.92 15.39
N ALA A 182 -7.12 12.17 14.44
CA ALA A 182 -5.77 12.42 13.92
C ALA A 182 -5.66 13.82 13.28
N PHE A 183 -4.44 14.31 13.17
CA PHE A 183 -4.05 15.58 12.55
C PHE A 183 -4.67 16.80 13.24
N THR A 184 -4.64 16.84 14.58
CA THR A 184 -5.27 17.91 15.38
C THR A 184 -4.28 18.80 16.13
N GLN A 185 -3.02 18.41 16.29
CA GLN A 185 -2.03 19.18 17.03
C GLN A 185 -1.53 20.35 16.18
N ASP A 186 -1.59 21.54 16.76
CA ASP A 186 -1.00 22.77 16.25
C ASP A 186 0.53 22.76 16.38
N LYS A 187 1.16 23.76 15.76
CA LYS A 187 2.60 23.97 15.83
C LYS A 187 3.07 24.03 17.30
N ASP A 188 4.25 23.45 17.55
CA ASP A 188 4.95 23.36 18.84
C ASP A 188 4.24 22.49 19.91
N GLN A 189 3.08 21.91 19.60
CA GLN A 189 2.42 20.93 20.47
C GLN A 189 3.07 19.55 20.38
N SER A 190 2.94 18.76 21.45
CA SER A 190 3.53 17.43 21.55
C SER A 190 2.95 16.44 20.54
N CYS A 191 3.80 15.62 19.96
CA CYS A 191 3.44 14.55 19.03
C CYS A 191 4.31 13.31 19.25
N SER A 192 3.76 12.15 18.91
CA SER A 192 4.52 10.89 18.83
C SER A 192 4.96 10.59 17.40
N ASP A 193 4.15 10.98 16.42
CA ASP A 193 4.41 10.82 14.99
C ASP A 193 3.64 11.88 14.18
N ASP A 194 3.80 11.86 12.85
CA ASP A 194 3.22 12.86 11.95
C ASP A 194 1.68 12.87 11.96
N THR A 195 1.02 11.77 12.34
CA THR A 195 -0.45 11.68 12.41
C THR A 195 -1.04 12.52 13.53
N TYR A 196 -0.22 13.04 14.45
CA TYR A 196 -0.67 13.99 15.47
C TYR A 196 -0.85 15.38 14.90
N CYS A 197 0.00 15.77 13.95
CA CYS A 197 0.19 17.15 13.54
C CYS A 197 -0.81 17.56 12.44
N LYS A 198 -1.33 18.79 12.50
CA LYS A 198 -2.22 19.33 11.46
C LYS A 198 -1.54 19.37 10.08
N SER A 199 -2.34 19.54 9.04
CA SER A 199 -1.85 19.64 7.65
C SER A 199 -0.69 20.63 7.49
N GLY A 200 0.35 20.20 6.77
CA GLY A 200 1.59 20.97 6.58
C GLY A 200 2.56 20.97 7.76
N LEU A 201 2.23 20.27 8.85
CA LEU A 201 3.11 20.05 9.99
C LEU A 201 3.57 18.59 10.07
N TYR A 202 4.69 18.35 10.75
CA TYR A 202 5.25 17.01 10.96
C TYR A 202 5.85 16.90 12.35
N CYS A 203 5.99 15.67 12.85
CA CYS A 203 6.56 15.43 14.15
C CYS A 203 8.08 15.35 14.09
N ASP A 204 8.74 16.25 14.83
CA ASP A 204 10.19 16.32 14.94
C ASP A 204 10.60 16.66 16.38
N GLY A 205 11.43 15.80 16.97
CA GLY A 205 11.84 15.94 18.37
C GLY A 205 10.66 15.92 19.35
N GLY A 206 9.56 15.24 19.01
CA GLY A 206 8.35 15.16 19.83
C GLY A 206 7.45 16.40 19.76
N GLN A 207 7.68 17.31 18.81
CA GLN A 207 6.84 18.50 18.59
C GLN A 207 6.43 18.65 17.13
N CYS A 208 5.22 19.18 16.91
CA CYS A 208 4.73 19.49 15.58
C CYS A 208 5.43 20.73 15.02
N LYS A 209 6.17 20.56 13.92
CA LYS A 209 6.90 21.65 13.25
C LYS A 209 6.41 21.81 11.82
N THR A 210 6.59 23.01 11.27
CA THR A 210 6.31 23.25 9.84
C THR A 210 7.29 22.45 9.00
N TYR A 211 6.77 21.63 8.08
CA TYR A 211 7.63 20.99 7.10
C TYR A 211 8.05 22.04 6.06
N THR A 212 9.35 22.24 5.93
CA THR A 212 9.93 23.01 4.83
C THR A 212 10.80 22.05 4.06
N GLN A 213 10.46 21.79 2.80
CA GLN A 213 11.28 20.93 1.95
C GLN A 213 12.70 21.50 1.91
N PRO A 214 13.72 20.72 2.28
CA PRO A 214 15.10 21.14 2.11
C PRO A 214 15.33 21.45 0.62
N SER A 215 16.02 22.55 0.31
CA SER A 215 16.50 22.78 -1.06
C SER A 215 17.25 21.55 -1.54
N ALA A 216 16.88 20.99 -2.70
CA ALA A 216 17.41 19.74 -3.25
C ALA A 216 18.91 19.63 -3.01
N GLY A 217 19.27 18.84 -2.00
CA GLY A 217 20.64 18.74 -1.52
C GLY A 217 21.40 17.70 -2.33
N ASN A 218 22.68 17.99 -2.57
CA ASN A 218 23.61 16.93 -2.98
C ASN A 218 23.74 15.91 -1.85
N CYS A 219 23.77 14.64 -2.20
CA CYS A 219 23.84 13.52 -1.28
C CYS A 219 24.84 12.49 -1.81
N THR A 220 25.41 11.71 -0.89
CA THR A 220 26.24 10.53 -1.23
C THR A 220 25.72 9.26 -0.56
N LYS A 221 24.72 9.39 0.31
CA LYS A 221 24.00 8.33 1.02
C LYS A 221 22.66 8.86 1.53
N ASP A 222 21.72 7.98 1.81
CA ASP A 222 20.35 8.37 2.24
C ASP A 222 20.31 9.23 3.50
N SER A 223 21.25 9.03 4.44
CA SER A 223 21.35 9.87 5.65
C SER A 223 21.69 11.35 5.38
N ASN A 224 22.04 11.73 4.15
CA ASN A 224 22.14 13.13 3.74
C ASN A 224 20.78 13.76 3.40
N CYS A 225 19.77 12.94 3.15
CA CYS A 225 18.42 13.35 2.80
C CYS A 225 17.54 13.42 4.07
N ASP A 226 16.43 14.15 3.99
CA ASP A 226 15.44 14.16 5.07
C ASP A 226 14.68 12.82 5.13
N LYS A 227 13.82 12.65 6.14
CA LYS A 227 13.09 11.40 6.39
C LYS A 227 12.08 11.01 5.28
N TYR A 228 11.80 11.90 4.32
CA TYR A 228 10.89 11.65 3.21
C TYR A 228 11.61 11.51 1.86
N HIS A 229 12.94 11.51 1.85
CA HIS A 229 13.75 11.45 0.64
C HIS A 229 14.84 10.37 0.74
N VAL A 230 15.27 9.86 -0.41
CA VAL A 230 16.41 8.94 -0.58
C VAL A 230 17.42 9.54 -1.55
N CYS A 231 18.67 9.14 -1.43
CA CYS A 231 19.73 9.64 -2.29
C CYS A 231 19.75 8.90 -3.63
N SER A 232 19.65 9.64 -4.73
CA SER A 232 19.84 9.09 -6.07
C SER A 232 21.30 8.77 -6.31
N CYS A 233 21.55 7.59 -6.87
CA CYS A 233 22.90 7.16 -7.23
C CYS A 233 23.35 7.67 -8.60
N GLU A 234 22.45 8.26 -9.40
CA GLU A 234 22.73 8.73 -10.77
C GLU A 234 23.33 10.14 -10.78
N ASP A 235 22.74 11.04 -10.00
CA ASP A 235 23.04 12.46 -9.97
C ASP A 235 23.44 12.96 -8.57
N GLY A 236 23.39 12.09 -7.56
CA GLY A 236 23.69 12.46 -6.18
C GLY A 236 22.69 13.47 -5.62
N LEU A 237 21.43 13.45 -6.02
CA LEU A 237 20.37 14.33 -5.49
C LEU A 237 19.36 13.57 -4.62
N CYS A 238 18.78 14.26 -3.64
CA CYS A 238 17.69 13.68 -2.83
C CYS A 238 16.36 13.71 -3.57
N TYR A 239 15.71 12.55 -3.70
CA TYR A 239 14.38 12.39 -4.32
C TYR A 239 13.37 11.89 -3.31
N GLN A 240 12.13 12.36 -3.46
CA GLN A 240 11.05 11.97 -2.58
C GLN A 240 10.82 10.45 -2.63
N SER A 241 10.82 9.80 -1.47
CA SER A 241 10.65 8.36 -1.27
C SER A 241 9.48 7.99 -0.37
N ALA A 242 8.84 9.00 0.24
CA ALA A 242 7.65 8.83 1.04
C ALA A 242 6.75 10.08 0.91
N PRO A 243 5.43 9.97 1.13
CA PRO A 243 4.53 11.11 1.02
C PRO A 243 4.88 12.22 2.02
N LEU A 244 4.87 13.47 1.54
CA LEU A 244 5.09 14.62 2.40
C LEU A 244 3.86 14.90 3.28
N PRO A 245 4.05 15.46 4.49
CA PRO A 245 2.96 15.94 5.33
C PRO A 245 2.10 17.01 4.65
N THR A 246 2.68 17.79 3.75
CA THR A 246 1.97 18.79 2.94
C THR A 246 1.12 18.16 1.83
N GLN A 247 1.41 16.91 1.43
CA GLN A 247 0.67 16.21 0.38
C GLN A 247 -0.49 15.41 0.97
N THR A 248 -0.28 14.69 2.06
CA THR A 248 -1.21 13.64 2.49
C THR A 248 -2.10 14.00 3.67
N SER A 249 -1.64 14.83 4.61
CA SER A 249 -2.30 14.98 5.92
C SER A 249 -3.78 15.36 5.84
N GLU A 250 -4.17 16.27 4.93
CA GLU A 250 -5.58 16.63 4.74
C GLU A 250 -6.44 15.45 4.26
N PHE A 251 -5.96 14.70 3.26
CA PHE A 251 -6.69 13.56 2.70
C PHE A 251 -6.74 12.40 3.68
N THR A 252 -5.63 12.11 4.35
CA THR A 252 -5.56 11.09 5.40
C THR A 252 -6.51 11.43 6.54
N GLN A 253 -6.57 12.69 6.98
CA GLN A 253 -7.51 13.13 8.01
C GLN A 253 -8.97 12.90 7.61
N LYS A 254 -9.36 13.31 6.39
CA LYS A 254 -10.72 13.12 5.89
C LYS A 254 -11.07 11.63 5.79
N TYR A 255 -10.15 10.82 5.25
CA TYR A 255 -10.33 9.38 5.11
C TYR A 255 -10.48 8.68 6.47
N MET A 256 -9.57 8.95 7.42
CA MET A 256 -9.64 8.42 8.78
C MET A 256 -10.91 8.84 9.51
N LYS A 257 -11.31 10.11 9.37
CA LYS A 257 -12.59 10.58 9.94
C LYS A 257 -13.78 9.82 9.36
N CYS A 258 -13.80 9.60 8.04
CA CYS A 258 -14.85 8.81 7.41
C CYS A 258 -14.90 7.37 7.95
N ALA A 259 -13.74 6.74 8.17
CA ALA A 259 -13.67 5.42 8.76
C ALA A 259 -14.27 5.38 10.18
N VAL A 260 -13.95 6.37 11.02
CA VAL A 260 -14.51 6.50 12.37
C VAL A 260 -16.02 6.74 12.35
N ASP A 261 -16.48 7.69 11.54
CA ASP A 261 -17.90 8.07 11.46
C ASP A 261 -18.78 6.89 11.00
N ASN A 262 -18.23 6.00 10.16
CA ASN A 262 -18.91 4.82 9.65
C ASN A 262 -18.58 3.52 10.40
N LYS A 263 -17.82 3.60 11.50
CA LYS A 263 -17.38 2.44 12.29
C LYS A 263 -16.68 1.36 11.46
N CYS A 264 -15.89 1.78 10.47
CA CYS A 264 -15.14 0.86 9.63
C CYS A 264 -13.89 0.35 10.37
N HIS A 265 -13.73 -0.96 10.40
CA HIS A 265 -12.55 -1.61 10.93
C HIS A 265 -11.42 -1.55 9.88
N SER A 266 -10.29 -0.92 10.22
CA SER A 266 -9.16 -0.82 9.27
C SER A 266 -8.45 -2.14 9.03
N TYR A 267 -8.57 -3.08 9.97
CA TYR A 267 -7.80 -4.32 9.92
C TYR A 267 -8.51 -5.45 9.18
N VAL A 268 -9.64 -5.24 8.51
CA VAL A 268 -10.22 -6.32 7.69
C VAL A 268 -9.20 -6.80 6.65
N ARG A 269 -9.14 -8.11 6.43
CA ARG A 269 -8.09 -8.76 5.62
C ARG A 269 -8.06 -8.22 4.20
N ASN A 270 -9.23 -7.92 3.62
CA ASN A 270 -9.34 -7.28 2.32
C ASN A 270 -9.99 -5.88 2.41
N MET A 271 -9.30 -4.95 3.07
CA MET A 271 -9.82 -3.57 3.23
C MET A 271 -10.01 -2.84 1.91
N MET A 272 -9.26 -3.22 0.87
CA MET A 272 -9.28 -2.59 -0.45
C MET A 272 -10.37 -3.17 -1.37
N SER A 273 -11.06 -4.23 -0.94
CA SER A 273 -12.22 -4.77 -1.65
C SER A 273 -13.28 -3.71 -1.86
N SER A 274 -13.92 -3.70 -3.04
CA SER A 274 -15.11 -2.89 -3.30
C SER A 274 -16.29 -3.21 -2.35
N GLY A 275 -16.25 -4.38 -1.69
CA GLY A 275 -17.21 -4.82 -0.70
C GLY A 275 -16.90 -4.39 0.74
N SER A 276 -15.72 -3.86 1.03
CA SER A 276 -15.33 -3.49 2.41
C SER A 276 -16.12 -2.28 2.93
N CYS A 277 -16.18 -2.10 4.25
CA CYS A 277 -16.79 -0.90 4.85
C CYS A 277 -16.13 0.39 4.34
N LEU A 278 -14.79 0.40 4.24
CA LEU A 278 -14.02 1.56 3.81
C LEU A 278 -14.32 1.90 2.35
N SER A 279 -14.35 0.92 1.45
CA SER A 279 -14.69 1.17 0.05
C SER A 279 -16.16 1.55 -0.14
N LYS A 280 -17.09 0.97 0.64
CA LYS A 280 -18.51 1.35 0.53
C LYS A 280 -18.79 2.79 0.97
N ASN A 281 -18.14 3.23 2.06
CA ASN A 281 -18.49 4.49 2.70
C ASN A 281 -17.49 5.63 2.42
N CYS A 282 -16.24 5.30 2.09
CA CYS A 282 -15.13 6.24 2.05
C CYS A 282 -14.32 6.20 0.74
N ASN A 283 -14.82 5.56 -0.33
CA ASN A 283 -14.03 5.34 -1.55
C ASN A 283 -13.49 6.61 -2.22
N SER A 284 -14.27 7.68 -2.30
CA SER A 284 -13.77 8.94 -2.89
C SER A 284 -12.56 9.47 -2.13
N LEU A 285 -12.61 9.41 -0.80
CA LEU A 285 -11.52 9.81 0.09
C LEU A 285 -10.35 8.83 0.05
N LEU A 286 -10.61 7.53 -0.13
CA LEU A 286 -9.58 6.52 -0.33
C LEU A 286 -8.80 6.77 -1.62
N CYS A 287 -9.50 7.13 -2.70
CA CYS A 287 -8.86 7.54 -3.95
C CYS A 287 -8.00 8.79 -3.76
N ASP A 288 -8.56 9.85 -3.14
CA ASP A 288 -7.80 11.08 -2.88
C ASP A 288 -6.56 10.82 -2.01
N TYR A 289 -6.71 10.02 -0.95
CA TYR A 289 -5.61 9.58 -0.10
C TYR A 289 -4.54 8.83 -0.89
N LYS A 290 -4.93 7.83 -1.69
CA LYS A 290 -3.99 7.05 -2.51
C LYS A 290 -3.27 7.93 -3.52
N MET A 291 -3.98 8.85 -4.17
CA MET A 291 -3.40 9.82 -5.09
C MET A 291 -2.38 10.72 -4.39
N ALA A 292 -2.67 11.17 -3.17
CA ALA A 292 -1.76 11.99 -2.38
C ALA A 292 -0.53 11.22 -1.86
N THR A 293 -0.63 9.89 -1.71
CA THR A 293 0.50 9.03 -1.31
C THR A 293 1.43 8.65 -2.45
N ILE A 294 1.12 9.00 -3.70
CA ILE A 294 2.04 8.80 -4.84
C ILE A 294 3.05 9.94 -4.83
N TYR A 295 4.32 9.61 -4.61
CA TYR A 295 5.43 10.56 -4.55
C TYR A 295 6.34 10.47 -5.78
N ASP A 296 7.10 11.53 -6.05
CA ASP A 296 7.84 11.72 -7.31
C ASP A 296 8.85 10.60 -7.63
N GLY A 297 9.40 9.90 -6.62
CA GLY A 297 10.23 8.70 -6.84
C GLY A 297 9.49 7.51 -7.44
N ALA A 298 8.19 7.35 -7.13
CA ALA A 298 7.31 6.33 -7.73
C ALA A 298 6.88 6.70 -9.16
N GLN A 299 7.21 7.88 -9.67
CA GLN A 299 7.00 8.22 -11.08
C GLN A 299 8.13 7.77 -11.99
N LYS A 300 9.27 7.26 -11.47
CA LYS A 300 10.23 6.59 -12.36
C LYS A 300 9.62 5.30 -12.92
N CYS A 301 8.85 4.54 -12.12
CA CYS A 301 8.18 3.29 -12.51
C CYS A 301 6.72 3.25 -12.08
N GLY A 302 5.85 3.20 -13.09
CA GLY A 302 4.41 3.41 -13.00
C GLY A 302 3.66 2.62 -11.94
N ASN A 303 3.12 3.32 -10.93
CA ASN A 303 2.20 2.74 -9.94
C ASN A 303 0.72 2.92 -10.33
N SER A 304 0.42 2.83 -11.63
CA SER A 304 -0.90 3.17 -12.21
C SER A 304 -2.02 2.20 -11.85
N ILE A 305 -1.71 0.97 -11.42
CA ILE A 305 -2.73 -0.05 -11.13
C ILE A 305 -3.58 0.33 -9.94
N GLU A 306 -2.96 0.70 -8.82
CA GLU A 306 -3.70 1.12 -7.63
C GLU A 306 -4.59 2.31 -7.96
N ARG A 307 -4.08 3.25 -8.77
CA ARG A 307 -4.85 4.41 -9.24
C ARG A 307 -6.05 3.98 -10.07
N GLU A 308 -5.86 3.16 -11.09
CA GLU A 308 -6.95 2.76 -11.99
C GLU A 308 -8.00 1.91 -11.27
N ASP A 309 -7.58 0.91 -10.49
CA ASP A 309 -8.49 -0.04 -9.84
C ASP A 309 -9.24 0.61 -8.65
N ILE A 310 -8.61 1.48 -7.85
CA ILE A 310 -9.24 2.11 -6.67
C ILE A 310 -10.06 3.36 -7.06
N CYS A 311 -9.55 4.19 -7.97
CA CYS A 311 -10.20 5.46 -8.32
C CYS A 311 -11.25 5.33 -9.42
N SER A 312 -11.36 4.18 -10.09
CA SER A 312 -12.35 3.96 -11.16
C SER A 312 -13.39 2.87 -10.87
N PRO A 313 -14.00 2.78 -9.67
CA PRO A 313 -14.96 1.71 -9.38
C PRO A 313 -16.25 1.83 -10.20
N ASN A 314 -16.46 2.96 -10.89
CA ASN A 314 -17.60 3.25 -11.76
C ASN A 314 -17.21 3.72 -13.16
N SER A 315 -15.99 3.43 -13.64
CA SER A 315 -15.79 3.49 -15.09
C SER A 315 -16.56 2.32 -15.70
N SER A 316 -17.85 2.55 -16.00
CA SER A 316 -18.48 1.91 -17.14
C SER A 316 -17.42 1.89 -18.24
N PRO A 317 -17.11 0.74 -18.87
CA PRO A 317 -16.05 0.67 -19.86
C PRO A 317 -16.28 1.84 -20.79
N LYS A 318 -15.37 2.83 -20.76
CA LYS A 318 -15.40 3.89 -21.75
C LYS A 318 -15.12 3.11 -23.02
N LEU A 319 -16.19 2.82 -23.78
CA LEU A 319 -16.10 2.32 -25.13
C LEU A 319 -15.26 3.36 -25.86
N THR A 320 -13.96 3.12 -25.90
CA THR A 320 -13.03 3.83 -26.76
C THR A 320 -13.35 3.31 -28.15
N PHE A 321 -14.40 3.88 -28.74
CA PHE A 321 -14.63 3.73 -30.17
C PHE A 321 -13.41 4.34 -30.85
N SER A 322 -12.54 3.47 -31.36
CA SER A 322 -11.54 3.90 -32.32
C SER A 322 -12.27 4.63 -33.45
N ILE A 323 -11.77 5.80 -33.84
CA ILE A 323 -12.32 6.58 -34.96
C ILE A 323 -12.45 5.69 -36.21
N LEU A 324 -11.55 4.71 -36.38
CA LEU A 324 -11.64 3.71 -37.44
C LEU A 324 -12.89 2.82 -37.35
N SER A 325 -13.27 2.38 -36.15
CA SER A 325 -14.49 1.58 -35.94
C SER A 325 -15.75 2.37 -36.26
N PHE A 326 -15.74 3.68 -35.98
CA PHE A 326 -16.85 4.58 -36.30
C PHE A 326 -16.94 4.85 -37.81
N ILE A 327 -15.80 5.05 -38.48
CA ILE A 327 -15.73 5.23 -39.94
C ILE A 327 -16.21 3.97 -40.66
N LEU A 328 -15.80 2.77 -40.22
CA LEU A 328 -16.25 1.50 -40.81
C LEU A 328 -17.75 1.28 -40.65
N LEU A 329 -18.32 1.67 -39.50
CA LEU A 329 -19.76 1.60 -39.26
C LEU A 329 -20.54 2.55 -40.20
N ILE A 330 -20.04 3.77 -40.40
CA ILE A 330 -20.65 4.75 -41.32
C ILE A 330 -20.57 4.26 -42.77
N VAL A 331 -19.43 3.71 -43.19
CA VAL A 331 -19.29 3.14 -44.55
C VAL A 331 -20.24 1.97 -44.76
N TYR A 332 -20.43 1.11 -43.76
CA TYR A 332 -21.38 0.00 -43.84
C TYR A 332 -22.85 0.45 -43.94
N ILE A 333 -23.22 1.57 -43.31
CA ILE A 333 -24.59 2.12 -43.37
C ILE A 333 -24.86 2.85 -44.70
N LEU A 334 -23.81 3.31 -45.40
CA LEU A 334 -23.93 4.08 -46.64
C LEU A 334 -23.84 3.23 -47.92
N ILE A 335 -23.56 1.92 -47.81
CA ILE A 335 -23.57 0.94 -48.91
C ILE A 335 -24.90 0.18 -48.86
#